data_AF-A0A925YRC7-F1
#
_entry.id   AF-A0A925YRC7-F1
#
_cell.length_a   1.000
_cell.length_b   1.000
_cell.length_c   1.000
_cell.angle_alpha   90.00
_cell.angle_beta   90.00
_cell.angle_gamma   90.00
#
_symmetry.space_group_name_H-M   'P 1'
#
loop_
_entity.id
_entity.type
_entity.pdbx_description
1 polymer ?
#
loop_
_entity_poly.entity_id
_entity_poly.type
_entity_poly.pdbx_seq_one_letter_code
_entity_poly.pdbx_strand_id
1 'polypeptide(L)'
;MLKYNAKTLSPPSTAEAKHMALRYILDAWEEAIYDGLDPDCIATAAIFAALSDMIATYGEEPVAVMCERLPERIRAGEFTITKTKQ
;
A
#
# COMPACT_ATOMS: atom_id res chain seq x y z
N MET A 1 39.51 17.37 -1.29
CA MET A 1 38.48 17.29 -2.35
C MET A 1 37.76 15.96 -2.25
N LEU A 2 36.71 15.86 -1.44
CA LEU A 2 35.79 14.73 -1.53
C LEU A 2 34.93 14.94 -2.77
N LYS A 3 35.04 14.03 -3.74
CA LYS A 3 34.13 13.98 -4.88
C LYS A 3 32.75 13.63 -4.33
N TYR A 4 31.90 14.65 -4.19
CA TYR A 4 30.48 14.49 -3.93
C TYR A 4 29.92 13.74 -5.13
N ASN A 5 29.70 12.43 -4.98
CA ASN A 5 29.11 11.63 -6.04
C ASN A 5 27.62 11.95 -6.03
N ALA A 6 27.27 13.02 -6.74
CA ALA A 6 25.90 13.33 -7.12
C ALA A 6 25.42 12.20 -8.03
N LYS A 7 25.04 11.06 -7.43
CA LYS A 7 24.09 10.15 -8.05
C LYS A 7 22.84 11.00 -8.23
N THR A 8 22.70 11.56 -9.42
CA THR A 8 21.56 12.32 -9.90
C THR A 8 20.31 11.66 -9.33
N LEU A 9 19.65 12.29 -8.36
CA LEU A 9 18.34 11.85 -7.87
C LEU A 9 17.33 12.20 -8.97
N SER A 10 17.36 11.42 -10.05
CA SER A 10 16.16 11.29 -10.87
C SER A 10 15.05 10.79 -9.95
N PRO A 11 13.84 11.36 -10.03
CA PRO A 11 12.72 10.90 -9.23
C PRO A 11 12.56 9.38 -9.44
N PRO A 12 12.21 8.62 -8.39
CA PRO A 12 12.00 7.19 -8.53
C PRO A 12 11.01 6.96 -9.67
N SER A 13 11.25 5.91 -10.46
CA SER A 13 10.26 5.46 -11.42
C SER A 13 8.94 5.16 -10.70
N THR A 14 7.81 5.22 -11.40
CA THR A 14 6.50 4.94 -10.81
C THR A 14 6.45 3.57 -10.11
N ALA A 15 7.17 2.57 -10.64
CA ALA A 15 7.26 1.25 -10.02
C ALA A 15 8.06 1.30 -8.71
N GLU A 16 9.23 1.94 -8.71
CA GLU A 16 10.04 2.13 -7.49
C GLU A 16 9.29 2.92 -6.42
N ALA A 17 8.61 4.00 -6.81
CA ALA A 17 7.80 4.82 -5.90
C ALA A 17 6.67 3.99 -5.26
N LYS A 18 5.98 3.15 -6.03
CA LYS A 18 4.94 2.24 -5.52
C LYS A 18 5.52 1.20 -4.54
N HIS A 19 6.66 0.62 -4.85
CA HIS A 19 7.32 -0.33 -3.96
C HIS A 19 7.79 0.34 -2.66
N MET A 20 8.34 1.55 -2.74
CA MET A 20 8.73 2.33 -1.57
C MET A 20 7.52 2.67 -0.69
N ALA A 21 6.43 3.15 -1.28
CA ALA A 21 5.19 3.44 -0.53
C ALA A 21 4.64 2.21 0.17
N LEU A 22 4.63 1.06 -0.52
CA LEU A 22 4.21 -0.22 0.09
C LEU A 22 5.12 -0.60 1.26
N ARG A 23 6.43 -0.42 1.14
CA ARG A 23 7.37 -0.70 2.23
C ARG A 23 7.08 0.14 3.46
N TYR A 24 6.85 1.45 3.31
CA TYR A 24 6.49 2.32 4.42
C TYR A 24 5.20 1.87 5.14
N ILE A 25 4.19 1.45 4.38
CA ILE A 25 2.94 0.94 4.95
C ILE A 25 3.18 -0.37 5.72
N LEU A 26 3.98 -1.29 5.17
CA LEU A 26 4.29 -2.56 5.83
C LEU A 26 5.14 -2.37 7.10
N ASP A 27 6.08 -1.43 7.10
CA ASP A 27 6.88 -1.12 8.29
C ASP A 27 5.98 -0.55 9.40
N ALA A 28 5.10 0.42 9.09
CA ALA A 28 4.12 0.95 10.05
C ALA A 28 3.13 -0.14 10.54
N TRP A 29 2.82 -1.11 9.68
CA TRP A 29 1.98 -2.25 10.04
C TRP A 29 2.67 -3.16 11.06
N GLU A 30 3.94 -3.50 10.83
CA GLU A 30 4.74 -4.31 11.75
C GLU A 30 4.87 -3.64 13.13
N GLU A 31 5.08 -2.32 13.16
CA GLU A 31 5.11 -1.52 14.39
C GLU A 31 3.78 -1.58 15.15
N ALA A 32 2.64 -1.40 14.46
CA ALA A 32 1.33 -1.49 15.09
C ALA A 32 1.04 -2.88 15.69
N ILE A 33 1.46 -3.96 15.02
CA ILE A 33 1.36 -5.31 15.57
C ILE A 33 2.27 -5.46 16.80
N TYR A 34 3.48 -4.90 16.77
CA TYR A 34 4.41 -4.93 17.90
C TYR A 34 3.83 -4.24 19.13
N ASP A 35 3.10 -3.15 18.94
CA ASP A 35 2.38 -2.42 19.99
C ASP A 35 1.12 -3.15 20.50
N GLY A 36 0.80 -4.33 19.93
CA GLY A 36 -0.28 -5.20 20.39
C GLY A 36 -1.63 -4.96 19.72
N LEU A 37 -1.68 -4.20 18.61
CA LEU A 37 -2.92 -4.03 17.85
C LEU A 37 -3.26 -5.30 17.08
N ASP A 38 -4.55 -5.61 17.02
CA ASP A 38 -5.09 -6.71 16.22
C ASP A 38 -4.85 -6.45 14.72
N PRO A 39 -4.17 -7.37 13.99
CA PRO A 39 -3.98 -7.27 12.55
C PRO A 39 -5.26 -6.98 11.74
N ASP A 40 -6.40 -7.54 12.16
CA ASP A 40 -7.67 -7.34 11.46
C ASP A 40 -8.19 -5.89 11.64
N CYS A 41 -7.94 -5.29 12.82
CA CYS A 41 -8.24 -3.89 13.07
C CYS A 41 -7.35 -2.97 12.23
N ILE A 42 -6.05 -3.27 12.13
CA ILE A 42 -5.10 -2.51 11.29
C ILE A 42 -5.54 -2.57 9.83
N ALA A 43 -5.91 -3.76 9.33
CA ALA A 43 -6.38 -3.93 7.95
C ALA A 43 -7.64 -3.11 7.65
N THR A 44 -8.61 -3.15 8.56
CA THR A 44 -9.85 -2.37 8.41
C THR A 44 -9.56 -0.87 8.41
N ALA A 45 -8.68 -0.40 9.30
CA ALA A 45 -8.27 1.00 9.35
C ALA A 45 -7.53 1.44 8.08
N ALA A 46 -6.63 0.60 7.55
CA ALA A 46 -5.90 0.88 6.33
C ALA A 46 -6.83 0.99 5.11
N ILE A 47 -7.83 0.11 4.98
CA ILE A 47 -8.84 0.19 3.93
C ILE A 47 -9.64 1.48 4.06
N PHE A 48 -10.09 1.82 5.27
CA PHE A 48 -10.84 3.05 5.51
C PHE A 48 -10.02 4.29 5.14
N ALA A 49 -8.76 4.37 5.58
CA ALA A 49 -7.88 5.49 5.29
C ALA A 49 -7.62 5.63 3.79
N ALA A 50 -7.31 4.54 3.10
CA ALA A 50 -7.06 4.53 1.66
C ALA A 50 -8.29 4.98 0.86
N LEU A 51 -9.47 4.42 1.15
CA LEU A 51 -10.70 4.80 0.46
C LEU A 51 -11.10 6.25 0.75
N SER A 52 -10.96 6.70 2.01
CA SER A 52 -11.28 8.09 2.39
C SER A 52 -10.40 9.10 1.65
N ASP A 53 -9.10 8.84 1.53
CA ASP A 53 -8.16 9.70 0.80
C ASP A 53 -8.45 9.73 -0.70
N MET A 54 -8.75 8.56 -1.29
CA MET A 54 -9.16 8.46 -2.68
C MET A 54 -10.47 9.19 -2.95
N ILE A 55 -11.46 9.07 -2.06
CA ILE A 55 -12.75 9.77 -2.20
C ILE A 55 -12.56 11.28 -2.06
N ALA A 56 -11.71 11.74 -1.13
CA ALA A 56 -11.40 13.15 -1.00
C ALA A 56 -10.74 13.74 -2.26
N THR A 57 -9.91 12.93 -2.94
CA THR A 57 -9.18 13.35 -4.15
C THR A 57 -10.01 13.26 -5.43
N TYR A 58 -10.80 12.18 -5.58
CA TYR A 58 -11.43 11.81 -6.85
C TYR A 58 -12.97 11.82 -6.80
N GLY A 59 -13.59 11.88 -5.61
CA GLY A 59 -15.03 11.76 -5.41
C GLY A 59 -15.52 10.33 -5.19
N GLU A 60 -16.76 10.19 -4.71
CA GLU A 60 -17.34 8.90 -4.33
C GLU A 60 -17.56 7.97 -5.53
N GLU A 61 -18.19 8.45 -6.60
CA GLU A 61 -18.56 7.63 -7.76
C GLU A 61 -17.34 7.02 -8.48
N PRO A 62 -16.25 7.76 -8.79
CA PRO A 62 -15.07 7.16 -9.40
C PRO A 62 -14.42 6.07 -8.55
N VAL A 63 -14.43 6.23 -7.23
CA VAL A 63 -13.88 5.23 -6.30
C VAL A 63 -14.80 4.01 -6.21
N ALA A 64 -16.12 4.20 -6.22
CA ALA A 64 -17.08 3.11 -6.27
C ALA A 64 -16.87 2.21 -7.51
N VAL A 65 -16.77 2.82 -8.69
CA VAL A 65 -16.49 2.10 -9.96
C VAL A 65 -15.16 1.35 -9.89
N MET A 66 -14.11 1.94 -9.30
CA MET A 66 -12.84 1.24 -9.08
C MET A 66 -13.03 -0.02 -8.20
N CYS A 67 -13.85 0.08 -7.15
CA CYS A 67 -14.10 -0.99 -6.21
C CYS A 67 -14.98 -2.13 -6.75
N GLU A 68 -15.81 -1.89 -7.78
CA GLU A 68 -16.70 -2.91 -8.37
C GLU A 68 -15.96 -4.19 -8.79
N ARG A 69 -14.70 -4.04 -9.23
CA ARG A 69 -13.86 -5.17 -9.68
C ARG A 69 -13.15 -5.92 -8.56
N LEU A 70 -13.13 -5.39 -7.33
CA LEU A 70 -12.41 -6.00 -6.21
C LEU A 70 -12.90 -7.42 -5.89
N PRO A 71 -14.21 -7.71 -5.81
CA PRO A 71 -14.69 -9.06 -5.53
C PRO A 71 -14.19 -10.09 -6.54
N GLU A 72 -14.11 -9.73 -7.83
CA GLU A 72 -13.59 -10.61 -8.88
C GLU A 72 -12.09 -10.89 -8.69
N ARG A 73 -11.31 -9.83 -8.46
CA ARG A 73 -9.86 -9.90 -8.21
C ARG A 73 -9.52 -10.74 -6.97
N ILE A 74 -10.29 -10.58 -5.90
CA ILE A 74 -10.16 -11.38 -4.67
C ILE A 74 -10.42 -12.86 -4.95
N ARG A 75 -11.50 -13.20 -5.65
CA ARG A 75 -11.82 -14.59 -6.01
C ARG A 75 -10.82 -15.20 -6.98
N ALA A 76 -10.19 -14.37 -7.82
CA ALA A 76 -9.08 -14.77 -8.69
C ALA A 76 -7.76 -14.99 -7.93
N GLY A 77 -7.72 -14.70 -6.62
CA GLY A 77 -6.55 -14.91 -5.78
C GLY A 77 -5.47 -13.83 -5.92
N GLU A 78 -5.78 -12.68 -6.52
CA GLU A 78 -4.79 -11.62 -6.79
C GLU A 78 -4.10 -11.09 -5.51
N PHE A 79 -4.79 -11.16 -4.38
CA PHE A 79 -4.28 -10.72 -3.08
C PHE A 79 -3.84 -11.87 -2.17
N THR A 80 -3.95 -13.12 -2.64
CA THR A 80 -3.51 -14.28 -1.88
C THR A 80 -1.99 -14.40 -1.98
N ILE A 81 -1.29 -14.00 -0.92
CA ILE A 81 0.14 -14.26 -0.81
C ILE A 81 0.32 -15.71 -0.36
N THR A 82 0.58 -16.62 -1.30
CA THR A 82 1.01 -17.97 -0.97
C THR A 82 2.37 -17.86 -0.28
N LYS A 83 2.40 -17.90 1.05
CA LYS A 83 3.66 -18.03 1.80
C LYS A 83 4.25 -19.40 1.45
N THR A 84 5.15 -19.45 0.47
CA THR A 84 6.07 -20.58 0.35
C THR A 84 6.94 -20.52 1.60
N LYS A 85 6.61 -21.32 2.61
CA LYS A 85 7.51 -21.57 3.74
C LYS A 85 8.85 -22.02 3.15
N GLN A 86 9.87 -21.19 3.26
CA GLN A 86 11.26 -21.65 3.24
C GLN A 86 11.68 -21.98 4.67
#